data_AF-A0A9N9E7Y8-F1
#
_entry.id   AF-A0A9N9E7Y8-F1
#
_cell.length_a   1.000
_cell.length_b   1.000
_cell.length_c   1.000
_cell.angle_alpha   90.00
_cell.angle_beta   90.00
_cell.angle_gamma   90.00
#
_symmetry.space_group_name_H-M   'P 1'
#
loop_
_entity.id
_entity.type
_entity.pdbx_description
1 polymer ?
#
loop_
_entity_poly.entity_id
_entity_poly.type
_entity_poly.pdbx_seq_one_letter_code
_entity_poly.pdbx_strand_id
1 'polypeptide(L)'
;VASAFPYGAGTCLSDQMIIEGVAKSPMGKLNASLGYDFKVCLKNNQYIPKGPPIFLEITGKKKFRGLLLYALDSAKNHVGQWTPPHGFKFKTNCTGDPKGTLTHRNPSKKRPGTKFKWRPPPTDVGPITFVGTIVISTQEGFQIVKTQQVFTAFGSNNTINANSTNVPTPPNATAIIPTNGPSSTVVSSNSISTPLNDNANLTAVPISKSSRTFTIVESLGVQSCLIASLTIWYLFSAMF
;
A
#
# COMPACT_ATOMS: atom_id res chain seq x y z
N VAL A 1 2.72 -22.40 -7.65
CA VAL A 1 2.34 -21.78 -6.36
C VAL A 1 1.83 -20.34 -6.54
N ALA A 2 0.58 -20.09 -6.13
CA ALA A 2 0.00 -18.74 -6.07
C ALA A 2 0.61 -17.95 -4.90
N SER A 3 0.55 -16.62 -4.98
CA SER A 3 1.59 -15.78 -4.38
C SER A 3 1.10 -14.38 -3.95
N ALA A 4 -0.22 -14.25 -3.85
CA ALA A 4 -1.03 -13.17 -3.29
C ALA A 4 -2.48 -13.70 -3.26
N PHE A 5 -3.40 -13.01 -2.58
CA PHE A 5 -4.81 -13.40 -2.59
C PHE A 5 -5.41 -13.40 -4.02
N PRO A 6 -6.33 -14.32 -4.34
CA PRO A 6 -6.88 -14.45 -5.69
C PRO A 6 -7.72 -13.22 -6.12
N TYR A 7 -8.31 -12.49 -5.17
CA TYR A 7 -9.29 -11.43 -5.43
C TYR A 7 -8.98 -10.11 -4.70
N GLY A 8 -7.70 -9.81 -4.45
CA GLY A 8 -7.28 -8.62 -3.71
C GLY A 8 -7.04 -8.88 -2.22
N ALA A 9 -6.49 -7.90 -1.52
CA ALA A 9 -6.06 -8.01 -0.12
C ALA A 9 -7.20 -8.41 0.82
N GLY A 10 -6.93 -9.36 1.72
CA GLY A 10 -7.88 -9.79 2.76
C GLY A 10 -8.06 -8.79 3.91
N THR A 11 -7.15 -7.81 4.04
CA THR A 11 -7.18 -6.77 5.08
C THR A 11 -7.24 -5.37 4.45
N CYS A 12 -7.60 -4.38 5.26
CA CYS A 12 -7.44 -2.95 4.97
C CYS A 12 -6.13 -2.37 5.51
N LEU A 13 -5.47 -3.03 6.46
CA LEU A 13 -4.33 -2.48 7.18
C LEU A 13 -3.01 -3.16 6.75
N SER A 14 -2.00 -2.35 6.45
CA SER A 14 -0.60 -2.76 6.29
C SER A 14 0.06 -2.98 7.66
N ASP A 15 -0.38 -4.02 8.37
CA ASP A 15 0.19 -4.47 9.64
C ASP A 15 0.78 -5.88 9.51
N GLN A 16 1.96 -6.13 10.08
CA GLN A 16 2.66 -7.41 9.95
C GLN A 16 1.87 -8.56 10.57
N MET A 17 1.35 -8.38 11.79
CA MET A 17 0.66 -9.45 12.52
C MET A 17 -0.64 -9.83 11.81
N ILE A 18 -1.39 -8.82 11.33
CA ILE A 18 -2.61 -9.06 10.55
C ILE A 18 -2.31 -9.74 9.21
N ILE A 19 -1.24 -9.33 8.50
CA ILE A 19 -0.89 -9.89 7.19
C ILE A 19 -0.35 -11.32 7.30
N GLU A 20 0.54 -11.59 8.25
CA GLU A 20 1.09 -12.95 8.47
C GLU A 20 0.06 -13.90 9.08
N GLY A 21 -0.80 -13.38 9.96
CA GLY A 21 -1.84 -14.12 10.66
C GLY A 21 -3.02 -14.56 9.80
N VAL A 22 -3.14 -14.11 8.54
CA VAL A 22 -4.19 -14.65 7.66
C VAL A 22 -3.90 -16.12 7.33
N ALA A 23 -4.85 -16.99 7.65
CA ALA A 23 -4.74 -18.44 7.48
C ALA A 23 -4.22 -18.83 6.08
N LYS A 24 -3.34 -19.85 6.05
CA LYS A 24 -2.58 -20.33 4.88
C LYS A 24 -1.52 -19.33 4.36
N SER A 25 -1.32 -18.18 5.04
CA SER A 25 -0.29 -17.15 4.81
C SER A 25 0.15 -16.99 3.35
N PRO A 26 -0.77 -16.75 2.38
CA PRO A 26 -0.48 -16.84 0.94
C PRO A 26 0.54 -15.80 0.44
N MET A 27 0.86 -14.82 1.28
CA MET A 27 1.77 -13.71 1.03
C MET A 27 3.18 -13.93 1.62
N GLY A 28 3.40 -15.04 2.33
CA GLY A 28 4.67 -15.32 3.02
C GLY A 28 4.85 -14.50 4.30
N LYS A 29 6.12 -14.26 4.66
CA LYS A 29 6.55 -13.48 5.83
C LYS A 29 6.93 -12.04 5.45
N LEU A 30 7.03 -11.14 6.43
CA LEU A 30 7.59 -9.81 6.18
C LEU A 30 9.06 -9.95 5.75
N ASN A 31 9.38 -9.28 4.66
CA ASN A 31 10.73 -9.14 4.12
C ASN A 31 10.95 -7.66 3.79
N ALA A 32 11.55 -6.92 4.73
CA ALA A 32 11.83 -5.49 4.56
C ALA A 32 12.83 -5.21 3.42
N SER A 33 13.64 -6.21 3.04
CA SER A 33 14.76 -6.09 2.10
C SER A 33 14.38 -6.37 0.64
N LEU A 34 13.09 -6.42 0.29
CA LEU A 34 12.65 -6.61 -1.11
C LEU A 34 12.94 -5.40 -2.02
N GLY A 35 13.24 -4.24 -1.44
CA GLY A 35 13.73 -3.05 -2.16
C GLY A 35 12.65 -2.35 -3.00
N TYR A 36 11.39 -2.43 -2.59
CA TYR A 36 10.33 -1.53 -3.06
C TYR A 36 10.36 -0.20 -2.30
N ASP A 37 10.00 0.88 -3.00
CA ASP A 37 9.77 2.20 -2.39
C ASP A 37 8.66 2.95 -3.15
N PHE A 38 8.24 4.10 -2.63
CA PHE A 38 7.33 5.03 -3.30
C PHE A 38 8.07 6.24 -3.86
N LYS A 39 7.86 6.52 -5.14
CA LYS A 39 8.21 7.79 -5.76
C LYS A 39 6.94 8.62 -5.94
N VAL A 40 6.82 9.70 -5.17
CA VAL A 40 5.67 10.61 -5.25
C VAL A 40 5.99 11.75 -6.22
N CYS A 41 5.20 11.90 -7.28
CA CYS A 41 5.31 13.04 -8.19
C CYS A 41 4.53 14.24 -7.62
N LEU A 42 5.14 14.90 -6.64
CA LEU A 42 4.65 16.14 -6.02
C LEU A 42 5.83 17.05 -5.66
N LYS A 43 5.65 18.37 -5.74
CA LYS A 43 6.63 19.35 -5.28
C LYS A 43 6.40 19.68 -3.80
N ASN A 44 7.48 19.95 -3.06
CA ASN A 44 7.49 20.47 -1.69
C ASN A 44 6.68 19.67 -0.65
N ASN A 45 6.29 18.42 -0.96
CA ASN A 45 5.39 17.58 -0.16
C ASN A 45 4.05 18.24 0.20
N GLN A 46 3.55 19.17 -0.62
CA GLN A 46 2.30 19.88 -0.37
C GLN A 46 1.19 19.43 -1.31
N TYR A 47 0.08 18.95 -0.75
CA TYR A 47 -1.15 18.69 -1.50
C TYR A 47 -2.09 19.89 -1.43
N ILE A 48 -2.96 20.06 -2.42
CA ILE A 48 -4.00 21.10 -2.41
C ILE A 48 -5.35 20.40 -2.21
N PRO A 49 -6.12 20.68 -1.15
CA PRO A 49 -7.49 20.18 -1.00
C PRO A 49 -8.34 20.47 -2.24
N LYS A 50 -9.11 19.48 -2.71
CA LYS A 50 -9.86 19.52 -3.98
C LYS A 50 -9.00 19.80 -5.24
N GLY A 51 -7.67 19.79 -5.10
CA GLY A 51 -6.72 20.19 -6.14
C GLY A 51 -6.41 19.11 -7.18
N PRO A 52 -5.36 19.35 -8.00
CA PRO A 52 -4.95 18.43 -9.06
C PRO A 52 -4.61 17.02 -8.53
N PRO A 53 -4.81 15.97 -9.34
CA PRO A 53 -4.40 14.62 -8.96
C PRO A 53 -2.87 14.48 -8.84
N ILE A 54 -2.44 13.77 -7.80
CA ILE A 54 -1.04 13.41 -7.53
C ILE A 54 -0.78 12.01 -8.10
N PHE A 55 0.43 11.77 -8.61
CA PHE A 55 0.84 10.46 -9.10
C PHE A 55 1.85 9.81 -8.15
N LEU A 56 1.56 8.57 -7.75
CA LEU A 56 2.45 7.72 -6.96
C LEU A 56 2.99 6.61 -7.86
N GLU A 57 4.29 6.36 -7.83
CA GLU A 57 4.93 5.27 -8.58
C GLU A 57 5.56 4.27 -7.60
N ILE A 58 5.27 2.98 -7.77
CA ILE A 58 5.93 1.91 -6.99
C ILE A 58 7.24 1.54 -7.70
N THR A 59 8.36 1.92 -7.09
CA THR A 59 9.70 1.57 -7.57
C THR A 59 10.12 0.21 -6.99
N GLY A 60 11.08 -0.46 -7.63
CA GLY A 60 11.62 -1.75 -7.18
C GLY A 60 12.17 -2.60 -8.32
N LYS A 61 12.92 -3.65 -7.98
CA LYS A 61 13.63 -4.49 -8.98
C LYS A 61 12.80 -5.67 -9.49
N LYS A 62 11.91 -6.24 -8.66
CA LYS A 62 11.16 -7.48 -8.97
C LYS A 62 9.70 -7.22 -9.35
N LYS A 63 9.13 -8.11 -10.17
CA LYS A 63 7.69 -8.13 -10.47
C LYS A 63 6.90 -8.59 -9.24
N PHE A 64 6.00 -7.76 -8.74
CA PHE A 64 5.10 -8.09 -7.62
C PHE A 64 3.78 -8.69 -8.11
N ARG A 65 2.92 -9.15 -7.19
CA ARG A 65 1.63 -9.77 -7.49
C ARG A 65 0.50 -9.23 -6.62
N GLY A 66 0.76 -9.08 -5.32
CA GLY A 66 -0.17 -8.44 -4.39
C GLY A 66 0.16 -6.97 -4.21
N LEU A 67 -0.87 -6.15 -4.07
CA LEU A 67 -0.81 -4.77 -3.60
C LEU A 67 -1.98 -4.51 -2.64
N LEU A 68 -1.70 -3.77 -1.57
CA LEU A 68 -2.62 -2.92 -0.82
C LEU A 68 -2.00 -1.52 -0.80
N LEU A 69 -2.76 -0.46 -1.10
CA LEU A 69 -2.24 0.91 -1.21
C LEU A 69 -3.31 1.92 -0.76
N TYR A 70 -2.94 2.85 0.11
CA TYR A 70 -3.81 3.90 0.63
C TYR A 70 -3.00 5.12 1.13
N ALA A 71 -3.68 6.22 1.42
CA ALA A 71 -3.12 7.34 2.18
C ALA A 71 -3.80 7.40 3.54
N LEU A 72 -3.02 7.62 4.61
CA LEU A 72 -3.53 7.82 5.96
C LEU A 72 -3.45 9.28 6.37
N ASP A 73 -4.47 9.77 7.05
CA ASP A 73 -4.38 10.97 7.87
C ASP A 73 -3.75 10.67 9.26
N SER A 74 -3.67 11.69 10.10
CA SER A 74 -3.12 11.54 11.47
C SER A 74 -3.99 10.63 12.35
N ALA A 75 -5.31 10.63 12.14
CA ALA A 75 -6.32 9.82 12.82
C ALA A 75 -6.45 8.36 12.28
N LYS A 76 -5.62 7.98 11.31
CA LYS A 76 -5.58 6.66 10.65
C LYS A 76 -6.78 6.34 9.75
N ASN A 77 -7.56 7.33 9.32
CA ASN A 77 -8.56 7.14 8.27
C ASN A 77 -7.90 7.03 6.90
N HIS A 78 -8.51 6.28 5.99
CA HIS A 78 -8.06 6.22 4.60
C HIS A 78 -8.61 7.42 3.82
N VAL A 79 -7.73 8.28 3.32
CA VAL A 79 -8.09 9.60 2.79
C VAL A 79 -7.77 9.80 1.31
N GLY A 80 -8.56 10.69 0.68
CA GLY A 80 -8.49 10.99 -0.75
C GLY A 80 -9.02 9.84 -1.62
N GLN A 81 -8.95 9.99 -2.94
CA GLN A 81 -9.59 9.07 -3.88
C GLN A 81 -8.63 8.56 -4.95
N TRP A 82 -8.48 7.25 -5.05
CA TRP A 82 -7.67 6.65 -6.10
C TRP A 82 -8.44 6.47 -7.42
N THR A 83 -7.70 6.40 -8.52
CA THR A 83 -8.18 5.86 -9.80
C THR A 83 -7.46 4.52 -10.05
N PRO A 84 -8.14 3.36 -10.01
CA PRO A 84 -7.50 2.05 -10.18
C PRO A 84 -7.03 1.86 -11.63
N PRO A 85 -5.72 1.62 -11.89
CA PRO A 85 -5.26 1.20 -13.21
C PRO A 85 -5.65 -0.26 -13.50
N HIS A 86 -5.45 -0.70 -14.74
CA HIS A 86 -5.74 -2.08 -15.14
C HIS A 86 -4.99 -3.11 -14.26
N GLY A 87 -5.68 -4.19 -13.88
CA GLY A 87 -5.15 -5.19 -12.93
C GLY A 87 -5.36 -4.84 -11.45
N PHE A 88 -5.99 -3.70 -11.14
CA PHE A 88 -6.33 -3.26 -9.78
C PHE A 88 -7.85 -3.00 -9.63
N LYS A 89 -8.26 -2.73 -8.39
CA LYS A 89 -9.62 -2.34 -7.98
C LYS A 89 -9.57 -1.62 -6.63
N PHE A 90 -10.69 -1.04 -6.21
CA PHE A 90 -10.85 -0.58 -4.83
C PHE A 90 -10.90 -1.78 -3.87
N LYS A 91 -10.38 -1.61 -2.65
CA LYS A 91 -10.66 -2.50 -1.53
C LYS A 91 -11.86 -1.91 -0.77
N THR A 92 -12.96 -2.64 -0.74
CA THR A 92 -14.19 -2.27 -0.01
C THR A 92 -14.05 -2.55 1.48
N ASN A 93 -14.93 -1.95 2.27
CA ASN A 93 -15.07 -2.15 3.71
C ASN A 93 -13.79 -1.76 4.49
N CYS A 94 -13.20 -0.61 4.14
CA CYS A 94 -12.14 0.05 4.89
C CYS A 94 -12.66 1.36 5.47
N THR A 95 -12.15 1.76 6.63
CA THR A 95 -12.51 3.01 7.31
C THR A 95 -12.01 4.23 6.53
N GLY A 96 -12.88 5.21 6.28
CA GLY A 96 -12.58 6.42 5.51
C GLY A 96 -13.27 6.44 4.16
N ASP A 97 -12.62 7.01 3.14
CA ASP A 97 -13.19 7.14 1.79
C ASP A 97 -13.36 5.75 1.12
N PRO A 98 -14.53 5.39 0.57
CA PRO A 98 -14.76 4.12 -0.14
C PRO A 98 -13.82 3.86 -1.34
N LYS A 99 -13.20 4.91 -1.87
CA LYS A 99 -12.20 4.91 -2.94
C LYS A 99 -10.79 5.25 -2.44
N GLY A 100 -10.58 5.40 -1.13
CA GLY A 100 -9.31 5.70 -0.47
C GLY A 100 -8.34 4.52 -0.37
N THR A 101 -8.77 3.32 -0.77
CA THR A 101 -7.94 2.10 -0.73
C THR A 101 -7.93 1.37 -2.08
N LEU A 102 -6.74 1.12 -2.62
CA LEU A 102 -6.53 0.24 -3.77
C LEU A 102 -6.02 -1.14 -3.36
N THR A 103 -6.39 -2.13 -4.16
CA THR A 103 -5.78 -3.46 -4.13
C THR A 103 -5.69 -4.09 -5.52
N HIS A 104 -4.89 -5.14 -5.64
CA HIS A 104 -4.79 -5.96 -6.84
C HIS A 104 -6.13 -6.66 -7.15
N ARG A 105 -6.43 -6.86 -8.44
CA ARG A 105 -7.63 -7.61 -8.88
C ARG A 105 -7.41 -9.12 -8.84
N ASN A 106 -6.18 -9.56 -9.14
CA ASN A 106 -5.77 -10.96 -9.25
C ASN A 106 -4.25 -11.09 -8.97
N PRO A 107 -3.70 -12.29 -8.74
CA PRO A 107 -2.29 -12.52 -8.38
C PRO A 107 -1.35 -12.58 -9.60
N SER A 108 -1.78 -12.08 -10.76
CA SER A 108 -0.92 -11.96 -11.95
C SER A 108 0.23 -10.97 -11.70
N LYS A 109 1.39 -11.26 -12.31
CA LYS A 109 2.62 -10.46 -12.15
C LYS A 109 2.42 -9.03 -12.67
N LYS A 110 2.78 -8.05 -11.87
CA LYS A 110 2.74 -6.60 -12.13
C LYS A 110 4.17 -6.07 -12.19
N ARG A 111 4.41 -5.03 -12.98
CA ARG A 111 5.74 -4.41 -13.10
C ARG A 111 5.86 -3.22 -12.13
N PRO A 112 7.03 -3.03 -11.47
CA PRO A 112 7.42 -1.73 -10.93
C PRO A 112 7.34 -0.64 -12.01
N GLY A 113 7.23 0.63 -11.60
CA GLY A 113 6.96 1.75 -12.48
C GLY A 113 5.46 1.94 -12.81
N THR A 114 4.57 1.14 -12.21
CA THR A 114 3.12 1.38 -12.32
C THR A 114 2.78 2.70 -11.60
N LYS A 115 2.21 3.66 -12.33
CA LYS A 115 1.73 4.94 -11.78
C LYS A 115 0.29 4.81 -11.29
N PHE A 116 0.03 5.25 -10.07
CA PHE A 116 -1.27 5.29 -9.41
C PHE A 116 -1.69 6.75 -9.23
N LYS A 117 -2.92 7.07 -9.65
CA LYS A 117 -3.47 8.42 -9.58
C LYS A 117 -4.30 8.57 -8.30
N TRP A 118 -3.94 9.52 -7.46
CA TRP A 118 -4.64 9.88 -6.22
C TRP A 118 -5.19 11.31 -6.34
N ARG A 119 -6.42 11.54 -5.89
CA ARG A 119 -7.00 12.87 -5.76
C ARG A 119 -7.00 13.28 -4.28
N PRO A 120 -6.54 14.50 -3.95
CA PRO A 120 -6.67 15.04 -2.60
C PRO A 120 -8.12 15.02 -2.08
N PRO A 121 -8.33 14.94 -0.76
CA PRO A 121 -9.64 15.10 -0.13
C PRO A 121 -10.26 16.49 -0.46
N PRO A 122 -11.58 16.66 -0.29
CA PRO A 122 -12.25 17.93 -0.56
C PRO A 122 -11.87 19.06 0.41
N THR A 123 -11.39 18.71 1.62
CA THR A 123 -10.95 19.62 2.68
C THR A 123 -9.53 19.28 3.12
N ASP A 124 -8.89 20.16 3.90
CA ASP A 124 -7.67 19.80 4.63
C ASP A 124 -8.01 18.67 5.63
N VAL A 125 -7.21 17.59 5.63
CA VAL A 125 -7.30 16.47 6.57
C VAL A 125 -6.05 16.39 7.46
N GLY A 126 -5.26 17.46 7.48
CA GLY A 126 -3.97 17.53 8.14
C GLY A 126 -2.87 16.80 7.38
N PRO A 127 -1.78 16.43 8.09
CA PRO A 127 -0.66 15.70 7.51
C PRO A 127 -1.05 14.26 7.12
N ILE A 128 -0.65 13.84 5.92
CA ILE A 128 -0.93 12.51 5.36
C ILE A 128 0.34 11.73 5.02
N THR A 129 0.26 10.40 5.04
CA THR A 129 1.34 9.48 4.65
C THR A 129 0.81 8.43 3.68
N PHE A 130 1.50 8.17 2.58
CA PHE A 130 1.14 7.05 1.69
C PHE A 130 1.72 5.75 2.23
N VAL A 131 0.89 4.71 2.28
CA VAL A 131 1.22 3.40 2.85
C VAL A 131 0.80 2.30 1.88
N GLY A 132 1.62 1.26 1.76
CA GLY A 132 1.19 0.06 1.04
C GLY A 132 1.96 -1.19 1.41
N THR A 133 1.38 -2.32 1.02
CA THR A 133 1.97 -3.65 1.15
C THR A 133 2.15 -4.24 -0.24
N ILE A 134 3.39 -4.56 -0.60
CA ILE A 134 3.75 -5.20 -1.87
C ILE A 134 4.12 -6.66 -1.62
N VAL A 135 3.49 -7.59 -2.34
CA VAL A 135 3.71 -9.04 -2.19
C VAL A 135 4.34 -9.60 -3.47
N ILE A 136 5.47 -10.31 -3.35
CA ILE A 136 6.08 -11.02 -4.49
C ILE A 136 5.58 -12.46 -4.56
N SER A 137 5.79 -13.22 -3.49
CA SER A 137 5.37 -14.62 -3.39
C SER A 137 5.34 -15.12 -1.96
N THR A 138 4.76 -16.30 -1.75
CA THR A 138 4.79 -16.99 -0.45
C THR A 138 6.21 -17.29 0.02
N GLN A 139 7.15 -17.52 -0.92
CA GLN A 139 8.56 -17.80 -0.65
C GLN A 139 9.38 -16.53 -0.38
N GLU A 140 9.17 -15.46 -1.16
CA GLU A 140 9.94 -14.21 -1.01
C GLU A 140 9.36 -13.26 0.04
N GLY A 141 8.06 -13.42 0.34
CA GLY A 141 7.33 -12.62 1.30
C GLY A 141 6.68 -11.36 0.72
N PHE A 142 6.44 -10.42 1.63
CA PHE A 142 5.88 -9.10 1.37
C PHE A 142 6.72 -8.01 2.04
N GLN A 143 6.66 -6.79 1.51
CA GLN A 143 7.25 -5.60 2.12
C GLN A 143 6.13 -4.59 2.42
N ILE A 144 6.16 -4.00 3.61
CA ILE A 144 5.37 -2.81 3.94
C ILE A 144 6.23 -1.58 3.62
N VAL A 145 5.68 -0.65 2.85
CA VAL A 145 6.33 0.59 2.40
C VAL A 145 5.49 1.77 2.88
N LYS A 146 6.16 2.84 3.32
CA LYS A 146 5.57 4.13 3.69
C LYS A 146 6.42 5.23 3.06
N THR A 147 5.82 6.36 2.70
CA THR A 147 6.62 7.52 2.31
C THR A 147 7.45 8.02 3.48
N GLN A 148 8.74 8.27 3.26
CA GLN A 148 9.67 8.78 4.28
C GLN A 148 9.28 10.19 4.77
N GLN A 149 8.62 10.95 3.90
CA GLN A 149 8.14 12.30 4.17
C GLN A 149 6.61 12.29 4.30
N VAL A 150 6.12 13.19 5.17
CA VAL A 150 4.69 13.45 5.39
C VAL A 150 4.26 14.59 4.48
N PHE A 151 3.05 14.50 3.94
CA PHE A 151 2.49 15.48 3.02
C PHE A 151 1.46 16.35 3.74
N THR A 152 1.53 17.68 3.60
CA THR A 152 0.59 18.61 4.25
C THR A 152 -0.24 19.36 3.24
N ALA A 153 -1.37 19.94 3.67
CA ALA A 153 -2.11 20.85 2.82
C ALA A 153 -1.32 22.15 2.60
N PHE A 154 -1.30 22.63 1.36
CA PHE A 154 -0.76 23.94 1.00
C PHE A 154 -1.49 25.04 1.79
N GLY A 155 -0.73 25.93 2.42
CA GLY A 155 -1.28 26.98 3.29
C GLY A 155 -1.71 26.52 4.69
N SER A 156 -1.50 25.25 5.07
CA SER A 156 -1.74 24.82 6.45
C SER A 156 -0.63 25.33 7.39
N ASN A 157 -1.02 25.87 8.55
CA ASN A 157 -0.10 26.31 9.61
C ASN A 157 0.52 25.13 10.40
N ASN A 158 0.49 23.92 9.84
CA ASN A 158 1.10 22.74 10.45
C ASN A 158 2.62 22.86 10.32
N THR A 159 3.27 23.39 11.36
CA THR A 159 4.73 23.45 11.48
C THR A 159 5.34 22.05 11.46
N ILE A 160 5.75 21.60 10.27
CA ILE A 160 6.54 20.39 10.12
C ILE A 160 7.94 20.68 10.67
N ASN A 161 8.27 20.11 11.83
CA ASN A 161 9.64 20.16 12.34
C ASN A 161 10.53 19.24 11.50
N ALA A 162 11.05 19.76 10.39
CA ALA A 162 11.81 19.03 9.38
C ALA A 162 13.28 18.80 9.80
N ASN A 163 13.51 18.32 11.03
CA ASN A 163 14.70 17.57 11.43
C ASN A 163 14.52 17.02 12.86
N SER A 164 14.38 15.70 12.99
CA SER A 164 14.82 14.98 14.19
C SER A 164 15.66 13.80 13.76
N THR A 165 16.87 14.11 13.29
CA THR A 165 17.93 13.13 13.04
C THR A 165 18.55 12.75 14.39
N ASN A 166 17.74 12.19 15.29
CA ASN A 166 18.23 11.55 16.51
C ASN A 166 18.92 10.24 16.11
N VAL A 167 20.18 10.37 15.67
CA VAL A 167 21.11 9.26 15.50
C VAL A 167 21.25 8.56 16.84
N PRO A 168 20.86 7.27 16.98
CA PRO A 168 21.05 6.56 18.23
C PRO A 168 22.54 6.36 18.47
N THR A 169 23.09 6.99 19.51
CA THR A 169 24.44 6.69 19.99
C THR A 169 24.45 5.27 20.55
N PRO A 170 25.48 4.44 20.29
CA PRO A 170 25.48 3.05 20.76
C PRO A 170 25.47 2.97 22.30
N PRO A 171 24.67 2.06 22.91
CA PRO A 171 24.72 1.86 24.36
C PRO A 171 26.04 1.19 24.75
N ASN A 172 26.84 1.88 25.57
CA ASN A 172 28.02 1.29 26.17
C ASN A 172 27.62 0.27 27.26
N ALA A 173 28.29 -0.87 27.31
CA ALA A 173 27.91 -1.98 28.17
C ALA A 173 28.43 -1.79 29.62
N THR A 174 27.60 -2.09 30.61
CA THR A 174 28.07 -2.54 31.94
C THR A 174 27.05 -3.52 32.51
N ALA A 175 27.52 -4.68 32.93
CA ALA A 175 26.68 -5.78 33.41
C ALA A 175 26.52 -5.74 34.94
N ILE A 176 25.33 -6.08 35.45
CA ILE A 176 25.11 -6.51 36.83
C ILE A 176 24.10 -7.68 36.84
N ILE A 177 24.50 -8.79 37.47
CA ILE A 177 23.69 -9.96 37.86
C ILE A 177 23.64 -9.90 39.40
N PRO A 178 22.48 -9.97 40.09
CA PRO A 178 21.78 -11.24 40.42
C PRO A 178 20.23 -11.09 40.63
N THR A 179 19.37 -12.00 41.13
CA THR A 179 19.41 -13.42 41.59
C THR A 179 18.00 -14.07 41.52
N ASN A 180 17.93 -15.41 41.52
CA ASN A 180 16.94 -16.34 42.13
C ASN A 180 15.43 -16.00 42.31
N GLY A 181 14.56 -17.00 41.98
CA GLY A 181 13.26 -17.21 42.65
C GLY A 181 12.18 -17.91 41.79
N PRO A 182 11.81 -19.18 42.05
CA PRO A 182 10.80 -19.91 41.27
C PRO A 182 9.38 -19.85 41.87
N SER A 183 8.33 -19.99 41.06
CA SER A 183 7.01 -20.44 41.52
C SER A 183 6.15 -21.12 40.45
N SER A 184 5.53 -22.20 40.92
CA SER A 184 4.49 -23.08 40.35
C SER A 184 3.40 -22.41 39.48
N THR A 185 3.06 -22.99 38.31
CA THR A 185 2.06 -24.06 38.09
C THR A 185 0.59 -23.61 38.20
N VAL A 186 -0.15 -23.60 37.09
CA VAL A 186 -1.56 -24.04 37.01
C VAL A 186 -1.81 -24.72 35.65
N VAL A 187 -2.50 -25.87 35.70
CA VAL A 187 -2.99 -26.66 34.57
C VAL A 187 -4.37 -26.17 34.14
N SER A 188 -4.68 -26.17 32.83
CA SER A 188 -6.03 -26.57 32.37
C SER A 188 -6.10 -26.82 30.87
N SER A 189 -6.31 -28.09 30.53
CA SER A 189 -6.79 -28.54 29.23
C SER A 189 -8.20 -28.01 28.96
N ASN A 190 -8.58 -27.82 27.69
CA ASN A 190 -9.90 -28.25 27.23
C ASN A 190 -9.95 -28.42 25.71
N SER A 191 -10.01 -29.67 25.29
CA SER A 191 -10.35 -30.11 23.95
C SER A 191 -11.87 -30.16 23.79
N ILE A 192 -12.42 -29.50 22.76
CA ILE A 192 -13.78 -29.77 22.26
C ILE A 192 -13.67 -30.07 20.77
N SER A 193 -14.38 -31.11 20.32
CA SER A 193 -14.24 -31.73 19.02
C SER A 193 -15.60 -31.93 18.34
N THR A 194 -15.55 -32.11 17.00
CA THR A 194 -16.63 -32.59 16.11
C THR A 194 -17.79 -31.61 15.80
N PRO A 195 -18.57 -31.83 14.72
CA PRO A 195 -18.45 -32.86 13.67
C PRO A 195 -18.28 -32.31 12.24
N LEU A 196 -18.04 -33.24 11.30
CA LEU A 196 -18.12 -33.01 9.86
C LEU A 196 -19.55 -32.68 9.41
N ASN A 197 -19.68 -32.07 8.22
CA ASN A 197 -20.81 -32.35 7.34
C ASN A 197 -20.34 -32.37 5.88
N ASP A 198 -20.57 -33.50 5.21
CA ASP A 198 -20.29 -33.72 3.78
C ASP A 198 -21.56 -33.54 2.94
N ASN A 199 -21.38 -33.43 1.62
CA ASN A 199 -22.35 -33.35 0.51
C ASN A 199 -22.54 -31.95 -0.13
N ALA A 200 -22.68 -31.82 -1.45
CA ALA A 200 -22.34 -32.77 -2.52
C ALA A 200 -22.32 -32.06 -3.90
N ASN A 201 -21.75 -32.79 -4.85
CA ASN A 201 -22.18 -32.91 -6.24
C ASN A 201 -21.74 -31.91 -7.33
N LEU A 202 -21.34 -32.55 -8.42
CA LEU A 202 -20.77 -32.10 -9.69
C LEU A 202 -21.75 -31.35 -10.60
N THR A 203 -21.21 -30.57 -11.53
CA THR A 203 -21.51 -30.69 -12.98
C THR A 203 -20.49 -29.88 -13.81
N ALA A 204 -20.38 -30.18 -15.11
CA ALA A 204 -19.25 -29.79 -15.95
C ALA A 204 -19.66 -29.07 -17.25
N VAL A 205 -18.77 -28.18 -17.73
CA VAL A 205 -18.34 -28.00 -19.15
C VAL A 205 -19.46 -27.74 -20.20
N PRO A 206 -19.41 -26.61 -20.96
CA PRO A 206 -18.57 -26.63 -22.17
C PRO A 206 -17.82 -25.35 -22.58
N ILE A 207 -16.96 -25.57 -23.58
CA ILE A 207 -15.97 -24.68 -24.20
C ILE A 207 -16.64 -23.71 -25.19
N SER A 208 -16.09 -22.50 -25.34
CA SER A 208 -16.24 -21.72 -26.58
C SER A 208 -14.93 -21.05 -27.00
N LYS A 209 -14.79 -20.80 -28.31
CA LYS A 209 -13.56 -20.39 -29.02
C LYS A 209 -13.56 -18.89 -29.34
N SER A 210 -12.40 -18.44 -29.85
CA SER A 210 -12.21 -17.20 -30.63
C SER A 210 -12.17 -15.88 -29.82
N SER A 211 -11.45 -14.83 -30.24
CA SER A 211 -10.53 -14.69 -31.39
C SER A 211 -9.30 -13.85 -31.00
N ARG A 212 -8.25 -13.86 -31.82
CA ARG A 212 -7.08 -13.00 -31.64
C ARG A 212 -7.38 -11.60 -32.21
N THR A 213 -6.98 -10.56 -31.50
CA THR A 213 -6.66 -9.26 -32.10
C THR A 213 -5.35 -8.76 -31.52
N PHE A 214 -4.38 -8.54 -32.39
CA PHE A 214 -3.04 -8.11 -32.05
C PHE A 214 -2.97 -6.60 -32.30
N THR A 215 -2.90 -5.79 -31.26
CA THR A 215 -2.71 -4.34 -31.39
C THR A 215 -1.31 -4.00 -30.93
N ILE A 216 -0.44 -3.67 -31.89
CA ILE A 216 0.85 -3.04 -31.59
C ILE A 216 0.52 -1.61 -31.14
N VAL A 217 0.86 -1.28 -29.90
CA VAL A 217 0.84 0.11 -29.42
C VAL A 217 2.27 0.46 -29.05
N GLU A 218 2.85 1.38 -29.81
CA GLU A 218 4.16 1.94 -29.52
C GLU A 218 4.16 2.58 -28.13
N SER A 219 5.25 2.35 -27.39
CA SER A 219 5.42 2.89 -26.04
C SER A 219 6.77 3.60 -25.92
N LEU A 220 6.96 4.65 -26.71
CA LEU A 220 7.84 5.75 -26.32
C LEU A 220 7.20 6.40 -25.08
N GLY A 221 7.70 6.03 -23.89
CA GLY A 221 6.96 6.19 -22.64
C GLY A 221 7.82 6.49 -21.41
N VAL A 222 9.06 6.95 -21.58
CA VAL A 222 9.86 7.51 -20.48
C VAL A 222 9.39 8.96 -20.20
N GLN A 223 8.09 9.12 -19.91
CA GLN A 223 7.57 10.37 -19.38
C GLN A 223 8.02 10.46 -17.92
N SER A 224 9.20 11.07 -17.75
CA SER A 224 9.74 11.56 -16.48
C SER A 224 8.69 12.38 -15.70
N CYS A 225 8.98 12.67 -14.44
CA CYS A 225 8.08 13.36 -13.50
C CYS A 225 7.88 14.88 -13.83
N LEU A 226 7.96 15.23 -15.11
CA LEU A 226 7.85 16.58 -15.67
C LEU A 226 6.52 16.75 -16.42
N ILE A 227 5.98 17.97 -16.31
CA ILE A 227 4.75 18.53 -16.91
C ILE A 227 3.49 18.36 -16.04
N ALA A 228 3.30 19.34 -15.13
CA ALA A 228 2.00 19.85 -14.68
C ALA A 228 2.18 21.14 -13.83
N SER A 229 2.90 22.15 -14.32
CA SER A 229 3.11 23.42 -13.58
C SER A 229 3.67 24.54 -14.47
N LEU A 230 2.97 24.95 -15.53
CA LEU A 230 3.37 26.10 -16.37
C LEU A 230 2.23 26.64 -17.26
N THR A 231 1.11 27.08 -16.67
CA THR A 231 0.01 27.79 -17.39
C THR A 231 -0.85 28.72 -16.50
N ILE A 232 -0.32 29.25 -15.38
CA ILE A 232 -1.05 30.23 -14.53
C ILE A 232 -0.15 31.41 -14.12
N TRP A 233 0.57 32.00 -15.08
CA TRP A 233 1.36 33.23 -14.85
C TRP A 233 1.30 34.26 -16.01
N TYR A 234 0.53 33.99 -17.07
CA TYR A 234 0.52 34.81 -18.30
C TYR A 234 -0.83 35.47 -18.65
N LEU A 235 -1.75 35.58 -17.69
CA LEU A 235 -3.08 36.24 -17.88
C LEU A 235 -3.30 37.51 -17.03
N PHE A 236 -2.25 38.07 -16.42
CA PHE A 236 -2.35 39.25 -15.55
C PHE A 236 -1.42 40.42 -15.93
N SER A 237 -0.91 40.46 -17.17
CA SER A 237 -0.11 41.59 -17.70
C SER A 237 -0.59 42.09 -19.06
N ALA A 238 -1.89 41.92 -19.35
CA ALA A 238 -2.53 42.39 -20.57
C ALA A 238 -3.81 43.21 -20.31
N MET A 239 -3.89 43.85 -19.13
CA MET A 239 -4.84 44.92 -18.81
C MET A 239 -4.24 45.83 -17.73
N PHE A 240 -3.28 46.66 -18.09
CA PHE A 240 -3.00 48.02 -17.55
C PHE A 240 -1.88 48.65 -18.38
#